data_AF-A0A945MG27-F1
#
_entry.id   AF-A0A945MG27-F1
#
_cell.length_a   1.000
_cell.length_b   1.000
_cell.length_c   1.000
_cell.angle_alpha   90.00
_cell.angle_beta   90.00
_cell.angle_gamma   90.00
#
_symmetry.space_group_name_H-M   'P 1'
#
loop_
_entity.id
_entity.type
_entity.pdbx_description
1 polymer ?
#
loop_
_entity_poly.entity_id
_entity_poly.type
_entity_poly.pdbx_seq_one_letter_code
_entity_poly.pdbx_strand_id
1 'polypeptide(L)' 'MRKIIWLYLSSFGIMFAILSWMQESNILSNDLGALKGFIALLSGTILYFAIPKYLD' A
#
# COMPACT_ATOMS: atom_id res chain seq x y z
N MET A 1 1.96 18.57 -8.46
CA MET A 1 2.48 18.35 -7.09
C MET A 1 1.43 17.77 -6.13
N ARG A 2 0.34 18.48 -5.76
CA ARG A 2 -0.68 17.94 -4.83
C ARG A 2 -1.33 16.62 -5.28
N LYS A 3 -1.72 16.51 -6.56
CA LYS A 3 -2.40 15.31 -7.12
C LYS A 3 -1.52 14.06 -6.98
N ILE A 4 -0.23 14.17 -7.31
CA ILE A 4 0.79 13.12 -7.17
C ILE A 4 0.92 12.64 -5.73
N ILE A 5 1.10 13.57 -4.79
CA ILE A 5 1.20 13.24 -3.36
C ILE A 5 -0.08 12.55 -2.89
N TRP A 6 -1.24 13.01 -3.35
CA TRP A 6 -2.50 12.43 -2.95
C TRP A 6 -2.69 11.00 -3.46
N LEU A 7 -2.41 10.80 -4.75
CA LEU A 7 -2.50 9.49 -5.40
C LEU A 7 -1.49 8.50 -4.81
N TYR A 8 -0.31 8.97 -4.40
CA TYR A 8 0.68 8.17 -3.72
C TYR A 8 0.22 7.75 -2.32
N LEU A 9 -0.28 8.70 -1.51
CA LEU A 9 -0.79 8.39 -0.17
C LEU A 9 -2.01 7.45 -0.23
N SER A 10 -2.85 7.62 -1.25
CA SER A 10 -4.00 6.75 -1.50
C SER A 10 -3.56 5.33 -1.88
N SER A 11 -2.57 5.20 -2.80
CA SER A 11 -2.00 3.90 -3.19
C SER A 11 -1.35 3.17 -2.02
N PHE A 12 -0.64 3.91 -1.16
CA PHE A 12 -0.11 3.39 0.09
C PHE A 12 -1.21 2.90 1.03
N GLY A 13 -2.25 3.70 1.24
CA GLY A 13 -3.38 3.33 2.11
C GLY A 13 -4.12 2.07 1.63
N ILE A 14 -4.32 1.93 0.31
CA ILE A 14 -4.94 0.75 -0.29
C ILE A 14 -4.09 -0.50 0.00
N MET A 15 -2.78 -0.45 -0.23
CA MET A 15 -1.91 -1.60 0.03
C MET A 15 -1.77 -1.92 1.52
N PHE A 16 -1.78 -0.90 2.37
CA PHE A 16 -1.81 -1.11 3.82
C PHE A 16 -3.09 -1.83 4.28
N ALA A 17 -4.24 -1.46 3.72
CA ALA A 17 -5.52 -2.12 3.99
C ALA A 17 -5.53 -3.58 3.51
N ILE A 18 -5.02 -3.85 2.30
CA ILE A 18 -4.89 -5.22 1.76
C ILE A 18 -4.01 -6.07 2.67
N LEU A 19 -2.84 -5.56 3.08
CA LEU A 19 -1.95 -6.28 4.00
C LEU A 19 -2.58 -6.48 5.37
N SER A 20 -3.39 -5.54 5.87
CA SER A 20 -4.14 -5.71 7.11
C SER A 20 -5.16 -6.84 7.01
N TRP A 21 -5.89 -6.89 5.91
CA TRP A 21 -6.83 -7.98 5.64
C TRP A 21 -6.14 -9.33 5.48
N MET A 22 -4.96 -9.36 4.84
CA MET A 22 -4.14 -10.58 4.74
C MET A 22 -3.62 -11.09 6.10
N GLN A 23 -3.37 -10.19 7.06
CA GLN A 23 -3.02 -10.56 8.43
C GLN A 23 -4.24 -11.11 9.19
N GLU A 24 -5.40 -10.45 9.08
CA GLU A 24 -6.63 -10.90 9.73
C GLU A 24 -7.09 -12.27 9.20
N SER A 25 -6.87 -12.54 7.92
CA SER A 25 -7.17 -13.83 7.29
C SER A 25 -6.17 -14.96 7.61
N ASN A 26 -5.18 -14.73 8.49
CA ASN A 26 -4.09 -15.67 8.81
C ASN A 26 -3.22 -16.09 7.60
N ILE A 27 -3.28 -15.36 6.48
CA ILE A 27 -2.42 -15.60 5.32
C ILE A 27 -1.00 -15.05 5.59
N LEU A 28 -0.90 -13.96 6.34
CA LEU A 28 0.36 -13.38 6.83
C LEU A 28 0.48 -13.52 8.35
N SER A 29 1.68 -13.82 8.84
CA SER A 29 1.96 -13.82 10.29
C SER A 29 1.67 -12.45 10.93
N ASN A 30 1.09 -12.46 12.12
CA ASN A 30 0.79 -11.24 12.87
C ASN A 30 2.05 -10.52 13.41
N ASP A 31 3.20 -11.18 13.43
CA ASP A 31 4.49 -10.62 13.90
C ASP A 31 5.09 -9.55 12.97
N LEU A 32 4.47 -9.24 11.84
CA LEU A 32 5.05 -8.30 10.87
C LEU A 32 5.08 -6.83 11.33
N GLY A 33 4.45 -6.43 12.43
CA GLY A 33 4.63 -5.12 13.09
C GLY A 33 4.94 -3.94 12.14
N ALA A 34 6.12 -3.34 12.29
CA ALA A 34 6.61 -2.24 11.44
C ALA A 34 7.00 -2.67 10.00
N LEU A 35 7.37 -3.94 9.81
CA LEU A 35 7.70 -4.55 8.52
C LEU A 35 6.50 -4.53 7.56
N LYS A 36 5.26 -4.67 8.07
CA LYS A 36 4.04 -4.48 7.28
C LYS A 36 3.96 -3.10 6.66
N GLY A 37 4.31 -2.05 7.41
CA GLY A 37 4.33 -0.68 6.90
C GLY A 37 5.36 -0.50 5.78
N PHE A 38 6.53 -1.13 5.90
CA PHE A 38 7.56 -1.11 4.86
C PHE A 38 7.14 -1.85 3.59
N ILE A 39 6.51 -3.01 3.74
CA ILE A 39 5.95 -3.78 2.61
C ILE A 39 4.80 -3.02 1.95
N ALA A 40 3.92 -2.37 2.73
CA ALA A 40 2.87 -1.50 2.23
C ALA A 40 3.43 -0.31 1.44
N LEU A 41 4.59 0.22 1.87
CA LEU A 41 5.28 1.31 1.19
C LEU A 41 5.86 0.86 -0.15
N LEU A 42 6.58 -0.27 -0.19
CA LEU A 42 7.09 -0.82 -1.44
C LEU A 42 5.97 -1.21 -2.41
N SER A 43 4.97 -1.96 -1.94
CA SER A 43 3.83 -2.39 -2.77
C SER A 43 2.95 -1.21 -3.20
N GLY A 44 2.73 -0.23 -2.32
CA GLY A 44 1.99 1.00 -2.62
C GLY A 44 2.72 1.89 -3.62
N THR A 45 4.06 1.92 -3.59
CA THR A 45 4.88 2.61 -4.60
C THR A 45 4.73 1.95 -5.97
N ILE A 46 4.81 0.61 -6.03
CA ILE A 46 4.60 -0.16 -7.27
C ILE A 46 3.19 0.10 -7.81
N LEU A 47 2.18 0.05 -6.93
CA LEU A 47 0.79 0.29 -7.31
C LEU A 47 0.57 1.72 -7.82
N TYR A 48 1.24 2.71 -7.22
CA TYR A 48 1.24 4.09 -7.68
C TYR A 48 1.77 4.24 -9.12
N PHE A 49 2.83 3.52 -9.48
CA PHE A 49 3.34 3.52 -10.85
C PHE A 49 2.44 2.76 -11.84
N ALA A 50 1.69 1.75 -11.37
CA ALA A 50 0.85 0.90 -12.21
C ALA A 50 -0.53 1.51 -12.51
N ILE A 51 -1.17 2.16 -11.54
CA ILE A 51 -2.56 2.61 -11.65
C ILE A 51 -2.66 4.14 -11.80
N PRO A 52 -2.35 4.95 -10.77
CA PRO A 52 -2.59 6.38 -10.83
C PRO A 52 -1.63 7.17 -11.73
N LYS A 53 -0.55 6.56 -12.24
CA LYS A 53 0.24 7.13 -13.34
C LYS A 53 -0.59 7.34 -14.61
N TYR A 54 -1.63 6.54 -14.82
CA TYR A 54 -2.49 6.59 -16.01
C TYR A 54 -3.84 7.27 -15.76
N LEU A 55 -4.15 7.67 -14.52
CA LEU A 55 -5.28 8.56 -14.21
C LEU A 55 -4.88 10.02 -14.50
N ASP A 56 -4.89 10.40 -15.78
CA ASP A 56 -4.87 11.81 -16.18
C ASP A 56 -6.28 12.41 -16.14
#